data_AF-A0AA40YHX9-F1
#
_entry.id   AF-A0AA40YHX9-F1
#
_cell.length_a   1.000
_cell.length_b   1.000
_cell.length_c   1.000
_cell.angle_alpha   90.00
_cell.angle_beta   90.00
_cell.angle_gamma   90.00
#
_symmetry.space_group_name_H-M   'P 1'
#
loop_
_entity.id
_entity.type
_entity.pdbx_description
1 polymer ?
#
loop_
_entity_poly.entity_id
_entity_poly.type
_entity_poly.pdbx_seq_one_letter_code
_entity_poly.pdbx_strand_id
1 'polypeptide(L)'
;MACLALTVTATSTASAENVQAGVWQKDGHDFTIRAAASTSASKIATVKDPKTEVPCGASRCTRNNNGGKYTCWSGGPTDNDWLKVRWAGKTGWVAALCVDVGRL
;
A
#
# COMPACT_ATOMS: atom_id res chain seq x y z
N MET A 1 46.82 25.14 34.33
CA MET A 1 46.24 23.78 34.17
C MET A 1 44.94 23.93 33.39
N ALA A 2 44.94 23.56 32.11
CA ALA A 2 43.75 23.64 31.27
C ALA A 2 43.22 22.21 31.08
N CYS A 3 42.03 21.92 31.62
CA CYS A 3 41.32 20.67 31.34
C CYS A 3 40.64 20.78 29.98
N LEU A 4 41.11 20.01 29.01
CA LEU A 4 40.41 19.80 27.75
C LEU A 4 39.15 18.97 28.00
N ALA A 5 37.99 19.54 27.70
CA ALA A 5 36.73 18.81 27.65
C ALA A 5 36.69 17.99 26.35
N LEU A 6 36.68 16.65 26.46
CA LEU A 6 36.37 15.75 25.35
C LEU A 6 34.88 15.86 25.03
N THR A 7 34.54 16.41 23.87
CA THR A 7 33.21 16.32 23.29
C THR A 7 33.02 14.93 22.67
N VAL A 8 32.25 14.06 23.32
CA VAL A 8 31.79 12.81 22.72
C VAL A 8 30.66 13.15 21.75
N THR A 9 30.96 13.19 20.45
CA THR A 9 29.91 13.23 19.42
C THR A 9 29.25 11.86 19.34
N ALA A 10 28.12 11.71 20.03
CA ALA A 10 27.21 10.60 19.80
C ALA A 10 26.65 10.72 18.37
N THR A 11 27.21 9.96 17.43
CA THR A 11 26.59 9.78 16.11
C THR A 11 25.38 8.88 16.31
N SER A 12 24.22 9.49 16.53
CA SER A 12 22.94 8.79 16.43
C SER A 12 22.77 8.32 14.99
N THR A 13 23.15 7.07 14.70
CA THR A 13 22.72 6.38 13.47
C THR A 13 21.21 6.27 13.56
N ALA A 14 20.50 7.21 12.92
CA ALA A 14 19.08 7.07 12.67
C ALA A 14 18.88 5.77 11.89
N SER A 15 18.23 4.79 12.51
CA SER A 15 17.74 3.62 11.80
C SER A 15 16.93 4.11 10.61
N ALA A 16 17.26 3.68 9.40
CA ALA A 16 16.44 3.97 8.24
C ALA A 16 15.04 3.40 8.53
N GLU A 17 14.08 4.26 8.87
CA GLU A 17 12.69 3.85 8.98
C GLU A 17 12.31 3.26 7.63
N ASN A 18 11.99 1.98 7.60
CA ASN A 18 11.63 1.32 6.37
C ASN A 18 10.26 1.88 5.96
N VAL A 19 10.26 2.96 5.17
CA VAL A 19 9.05 3.66 4.75
C VAL A 19 8.26 2.72 3.87
N GLN A 20 7.24 2.09 4.45
CA GLN A 20 6.39 1.15 3.76
C GLN A 20 5.03 1.80 3.52
N ALA A 21 4.65 1.96 2.26
CA ALA A 21 3.29 2.35 1.92
C ALA A 21 2.36 1.14 1.97
N GLY A 22 1.07 1.41 2.18
CA GLY A 22 0.02 0.41 2.17
C GLY A 22 -1.31 0.99 1.70
N VAL A 23 -2.29 0.09 1.65
CA VAL A 23 -3.66 0.40 1.26
C VAL A 23 -4.64 -0.17 2.28
N TRP A 24 -5.75 0.52 2.49
CA TRP A 24 -6.84 0.09 3.36
C TRP A 24 -8.19 0.48 2.76
N GLN A 25 -9.27 0.07 3.41
CA GLN A 25 -10.62 0.37 2.95
C GLN A 25 -10.84 1.88 2.83
N LYS A 26 -11.41 2.30 1.70
CA LYS A 26 -11.86 3.66 1.50
C LYS A 26 -13.30 3.80 1.96
N ASP A 27 -13.56 4.75 2.86
CA ASP A 27 -14.91 5.05 3.35
C ASP A 27 -15.68 3.81 3.90
N GLY A 28 -14.95 2.82 4.43
CA GLY A 28 -15.52 1.56 4.94
C GLY A 28 -15.99 0.58 3.86
N HIS A 29 -15.64 0.80 2.60
CA HIS A 29 -15.95 -0.12 1.51
C HIS A 29 -14.92 -1.24 1.40
N ASP A 30 -15.42 -2.48 1.32
CA ASP A 30 -14.63 -3.67 0.99
C ASP A 30 -13.88 -3.48 -0.33
N PHE A 31 -12.63 -3.97 -0.39
CA PHE A 31 -11.87 -4.02 -1.63
C PHE A 31 -11.36 -5.44 -1.91
N THR A 32 -11.11 -5.73 -3.18
CA THR A 32 -10.68 -7.05 -3.64
C THR A 32 -9.26 -7.00 -4.16
N ILE A 33 -8.43 -7.93 -3.70
CA ILE A 33 -7.08 -8.18 -4.20
C ILE A 33 -7.17 -9.24 -5.29
N ARG A 34 -6.63 -8.96 -6.46
CA ARG A 34 -6.67 -9.84 -7.64
C ARG A 34 -5.29 -10.27 -8.09
N ALA A 35 -5.24 -11.39 -8.81
CA ALA A 35 -3.98 -11.96 -9.31
C ALA A 35 -3.31 -11.10 -10.40
N ALA A 36 -4.07 -10.30 -11.12
CA ALA A 36 -3.58 -9.33 -12.10
C ALA A 36 -4.38 -8.03 -12.04
N ALA A 37 -3.85 -6.96 -12.64
CA ALA A 37 -4.49 -5.65 -12.76
C ALA A 37 -5.68 -5.68 -13.74
N SER A 38 -6.74 -6.41 -13.40
CA SER A 38 -7.94 -6.55 -14.24
C SER A 38 -9.12 -7.07 -13.42
N THR A 39 -10.32 -6.62 -13.76
CA THR A 39 -11.58 -7.12 -13.19
C THR A 39 -11.91 -8.56 -13.60
N SER A 40 -11.33 -9.05 -14.68
CA SER A 40 -11.45 -10.45 -15.13
C SER A 40 -10.47 -11.39 -14.43
N ALA A 41 -9.44 -10.85 -13.74
CA ALA A 41 -8.46 -11.67 -13.04
C ALA A 41 -9.06 -12.32 -11.78
N SER A 42 -8.59 -13.53 -11.45
CA SER A 42 -9.01 -14.25 -10.26
C SER A 42 -8.85 -13.42 -8.99
N LYS A 43 -9.84 -13.49 -8.10
CA LYS A 43 -9.79 -12.88 -6.78
C LYS A 43 -8.88 -13.72 -5.89
N ILE A 44 -7.87 -13.09 -5.29
CA ILE A 44 -7.01 -13.70 -4.28
C ILE A 44 -7.71 -13.61 -2.92
N ALA A 45 -8.23 -12.42 -2.60
CA ALA A 45 -8.92 -12.15 -1.35
C ALA A 45 -9.86 -10.94 -1.50
N THR A 46 -10.84 -10.86 -0.60
CA THR A 46 -11.65 -9.65 -0.38
C THR A 46 -11.45 -9.22 1.06
N VAL A 47 -10.96 -8.00 1.24
CA VAL A 47 -10.66 -7.42 2.56
C VAL A 47 -11.91 -6.73 3.08
N LYS A 48 -12.43 -7.24 4.19
CA LYS A 48 -13.67 -6.78 4.83
C LYS A 48 -13.49 -6.08 6.17
N ASP A 49 -12.34 -6.31 6.80
CA ASP A 49 -12.03 -5.69 8.08
C ASP A 49 -11.42 -4.30 7.83
N PRO A 50 -12.04 -3.20 8.33
CA PRO A 50 -11.53 -1.84 8.14
C PRO A 50 -10.17 -1.60 8.79
N LYS A 51 -9.73 -2.47 9.72
CA LYS A 51 -8.40 -2.38 10.35
C LYS A 51 -7.30 -3.08 9.55
N THR A 52 -7.66 -3.77 8.47
CA THR A 52 -6.67 -4.48 7.67
C THR A 52 -5.94 -3.52 6.74
N GLU A 53 -4.67 -3.32 7.03
CA GLU A 53 -3.73 -2.59 6.19
C GLU A 53 -2.94 -3.58 5.32
N VAL A 54 -2.95 -3.36 4.01
CA VAL A 54 -2.28 -4.22 3.05
C VAL A 54 -1.01 -3.52 2.55
N PRO A 55 0.19 -4.07 2.80
CA PRO A 55 1.43 -3.45 2.37
C PRO A 55 1.53 -3.45 0.84
N CYS A 56 2.10 -2.38 0.30
CA CYS A 56 2.38 -2.28 -1.11
C CYS A 56 3.51 -3.23 -1.55
N GLY A 57 3.56 -3.50 -2.86
CA GLY A 57 4.52 -4.43 -3.47
C GLY A 57 6.00 -4.07 -3.24
N ALA A 58 6.26 -2.80 -2.95
CA ALA A 58 7.55 -2.18 -2.66
C ALA A 58 7.35 -1.09 -1.58
N SER A 59 8.38 -0.31 -1.27
CA SER A 59 8.31 0.83 -0.32
C SER A 59 7.21 1.84 -0.68
N ARG A 60 6.90 1.98 -1.98
CA ARG A 60 5.74 2.72 -2.49
C ARG A 60 4.86 1.80 -3.33
N CYS A 61 3.59 2.17 -3.48
CA CYS A 61 2.63 1.45 -4.30
C CYS A 61 2.94 1.67 -5.78
N THR A 62 3.33 0.60 -6.48
CA THR A 62 3.50 0.65 -7.94
C THR A 62 2.13 0.72 -8.59
N ARG A 63 1.92 1.74 -9.43
CA ARG A 63 0.68 1.91 -10.21
C ARG A 63 0.79 1.22 -11.57
N ASN A 64 -0.32 0.67 -12.05
CA ASN A 64 -0.49 0.21 -13.42
C ASN A 64 -1.74 0.88 -14.00
N ASN A 65 -1.53 1.79 -14.95
CA ASN A 65 -2.56 2.59 -15.61
C ASN A 65 -3.09 1.97 -16.91
N ASN A 66 -2.70 0.73 -17.20
CA ASN A 66 -3.17 -0.05 -18.34
C ASN A 66 -3.86 -1.33 -17.87
N GLY A 67 -4.49 -1.30 -16.69
CA GLY A 67 -5.28 -2.42 -16.18
C GLY A 67 -6.67 -2.48 -16.80
N GLY A 68 -7.42 -3.53 -16.43
CA GLY A 68 -8.84 -3.63 -16.78
C GLY A 68 -9.67 -2.57 -16.05
N LYS A 69 -10.66 -1.99 -16.73
CA LYS A 69 -11.59 -1.01 -16.14
C LYS A 69 -12.40 -1.62 -14.99
N TYR A 70 -12.57 -0.86 -13.91
CA TYR A 70 -13.35 -1.25 -12.74
C TYR A 70 -14.29 -0.13 -12.30
N THR A 71 -15.28 -0.51 -11.50
CA THR A 71 -16.12 0.39 -10.71
C THR A 71 -16.10 -0.14 -9.27
N CYS A 72 -15.84 0.73 -8.29
CA CYS A 72 -15.57 0.29 -6.93
C CYS A 72 -16.79 -0.29 -6.22
N TRP A 73 -17.88 0.47 -6.21
CA TRP A 73 -19.20 0.10 -5.67
C TRP A 73 -20.28 0.77 -6.54
N SER A 74 -21.55 0.46 -6.31
CA SER A 74 -22.66 1.08 -7.03
C SER A 74 -22.66 2.61 -6.82
N GLY A 75 -22.55 3.39 -7.89
CA GLY A 75 -22.42 4.85 -7.82
C GLY A 75 -21.03 5.36 -7.42
N GLY A 76 -20.06 4.46 -7.20
CA GLY A 76 -18.69 4.80 -6.87
C GLY A 76 -17.84 5.19 -8.09
N PRO A 77 -16.58 5.61 -7.85
CA PRO A 77 -15.68 5.99 -8.92
C PRO A 77 -15.32 4.81 -9.82
N THR A 78 -14.94 5.14 -11.05
CA THR A 78 -14.55 4.20 -12.09
C THR A 78 -13.25 4.66 -12.70
N ASP A 79 -12.33 3.73 -12.92
CA ASP A 79 -11.00 3.98 -13.48
C ASP A 79 -10.43 2.65 -14.03
N ASN A 80 -9.19 2.67 -14.49
CA ASN A 80 -8.41 1.52 -14.93
C ASN A 80 -7.02 1.46 -14.27
N ASP A 81 -6.79 2.28 -13.24
CA ASP A 81 -5.57 2.32 -12.44
C ASP A 81 -5.54 1.28 -11.31
N TRP A 82 -4.48 0.46 -11.24
CA TRP A 82 -4.31 -0.57 -10.22
C TRP A 82 -3.04 -0.36 -9.40
N LEU A 83 -3.08 -0.73 -8.12
CA LEU A 83 -1.93 -0.69 -7.22
C LEU A 83 -1.45 -2.11 -6.92
N LYS A 84 -0.13 -2.30 -7.05
CA LYS A 84 0.52 -3.56 -6.70
C LYS A 84 0.70 -3.66 -5.18
N VAL A 85 0.23 -4.76 -4.61
CA VAL A 85 0.27 -5.04 -3.17
C VAL A 85 0.90 -6.40 -2.86
N ARG A 86 1.27 -6.62 -1.60
CA ARG A 86 1.62 -7.95 -1.07
C ARG A 86 0.53 -8.45 -0.14
N TRP A 87 0.07 -9.67 -0.40
CA TRP A 87 -0.95 -10.33 0.40
C TRP A 87 -0.61 -11.80 0.58
N ALA A 88 -0.53 -12.27 1.83
CA ALA A 88 -0.22 -13.66 2.17
C ALA A 88 1.00 -14.22 1.40
N GLY A 89 2.08 -13.43 1.32
CA GLY A 89 3.32 -13.80 0.62
C GLY A 89 3.27 -13.73 -0.91
N LYS A 90 2.14 -13.35 -1.51
CA LYS A 90 1.95 -13.24 -2.97
C LYS A 90 1.82 -11.79 -3.40
N THR A 91 2.17 -11.52 -4.67
CA THR A 91 1.83 -10.24 -5.31
C THR A 91 0.38 -10.24 -5.74
N GLY A 92 -0.32 -9.16 -5.47
CA GLY A 92 -1.68 -8.92 -5.91
C GLY A 92 -1.88 -7.50 -6.42
N TRP A 93 -3.09 -7.23 -6.90
CA TRP A 93 -3.49 -5.94 -7.45
C TRP A 93 -4.83 -5.51 -6.89
N VAL A 94 -4.92 -4.24 -6.49
CA VAL A 94 -6.16 -3.59 -6.04
C VAL A 94 -6.49 -2.42 -6.95
N ALA A 95 -7.77 -2.10 -7.08
CA ALA A 95 -8.24 -0.95 -7.83
C ALA A 95 -7.92 0.35 -7.06
N ALA A 96 -7.17 1.26 -7.67
CA ALA A 96 -6.52 2.38 -6.99
C ALA A 96 -7.51 3.37 -6.35
N LEU A 97 -8.68 3.59 -6.96
CA LEU A 97 -9.69 4.52 -6.44
C LEU A 97 -10.62 3.90 -5.41
N CYS A 98 -10.54 2.58 -5.21
CA CYS A 98 -11.40 1.84 -4.27
C CYS A 98 -10.76 1.66 -2.89
N VAL A 99 -9.56 2.20 -2.71
CA VAL A 99 -8.76 2.11 -1.49
C VAL A 99 -8.16 3.47 -1.18
N ASP A 100 -7.86 3.69 0.09
CA ASP A 100 -6.96 4.78 0.49
C ASP A 100 -5.52 4.27 0.48
N VAL A 101 -4.58 5.20 0.31
CA VAL A 101 -3.16 4.91 0.19
C VAL A 101 -2.37 5.83 1.12
N GLY A 102 -1.46 5.27 1.90
CA GLY A 102 -0.57 6.06 2.72
C GLY A 102 0.55 5.26 3.34
N ARG A 103 1.21 5.86 4.35
CA ARG A 103 2.32 5.26 5.08
C ARG A 103 1.78 4.32 6.16
N LEU A 104 2.38 3.13 6.26
CA LEU A 104 2.23 2.20 7.38
C LEU A 104 3.29 2.46 8.44
#